data_AF-J0QCK2-F1
#
_entry.id   AF-J0QCK2-F1
#
_cell.length_a   1.000
_cell.length_b   1.000
_cell.length_c   1.000
_cell.angle_alpha   90.00
_cell.angle_beta   90.00
_cell.angle_gamma   90.00
#
_symmetry.space_group_name_H-M   'P 1'
#
loop_
_entity.id
_entity.type
_entity.pdbx_description
1 polymer ?
#
loop_
_entity_poly.entity_id
_entity_poly.type
_entity_poly.pdbx_seq_one_letter_code
_entity_poly.pdbx_strand_id
1 'polypeptide(L)'
;MALMNRLNARSVATLGAGKYNDGADLLLHKRKDGGAQWILRYTIHGRRREMGLGALRNVSLKKARELANQWRSVLHEGRDPIKESEKQKREAISNLHYLKDIALDAFESRKAELKDDGKACDWFSPLRLYILPKLGCLPVSEITQTEIRNTLAPIWHTKAGTANRALIRLNLCLKHAAALGLDVDLQAVEKARALLGKQLHKTQNRPAMNWKDVPTFYKTLCQKTTITQLALRLLILTGVRTNPIRHIHKDQIDGDIWTIPAENMKGRRDATTEFRVPLSTEALKILKQARRLSRNDFFFSATGRGPLAARCMSHYMQQTGLKACPHGFRSSLRDWLAETTDAPYEVAETILAHTVGGKVERAYRRTDYLDQRRVFMDRWASYVTGQNNKRCGSLYVSVLFISSIMEKVRLVMRYLIDYEGLGKKLLKGIGVPRASFVPLGNFGALDEKEGQPFKLDIQKAKQLLTEAGYPNGFEVSFLVSNAPYTLLLAQSLQDSTAQAGSTS
;
A
#
# COMPACT_ATOMS: atom_id res chain seq x y z
N MET A 1 0.48 18.48 81.56
CA MET A 1 0.73 17.59 80.40
C MET A 1 -0.50 16.73 80.16
N ALA A 2 -1.06 16.70 78.95
CA ALA A 2 -2.16 15.78 78.64
C ALA A 2 -1.63 14.33 78.66
N LEU A 3 -2.29 13.44 79.41
CA LEU A 3 -1.94 12.01 79.47
C LEU A 3 -1.90 11.41 78.05
N MET A 4 -0.74 10.87 77.67
CA MET A 4 -0.52 10.16 76.41
C MET A 4 -0.71 8.64 76.60
N ASN A 5 -1.01 7.92 75.52
CA ASN A 5 -1.10 6.45 75.46
C ASN A 5 -2.14 5.83 76.41
N ARG A 6 -3.34 6.42 76.47
CA ARG A 6 -4.42 6.03 77.41
C ARG A 6 -5.08 4.69 77.08
N LEU A 7 -5.08 4.28 75.81
CA LEU A 7 -5.64 3.00 75.38
C LEU A 7 -4.58 1.90 75.44
N ASN A 8 -5.00 0.72 75.85
CA ASN A 8 -4.22 -0.51 75.73
C ASN A 8 -4.91 -1.47 74.73
N ALA A 9 -4.18 -2.46 74.22
CA ALA A 9 -4.71 -3.36 73.18
C ALA A 9 -6.02 -4.08 73.60
N ARG A 10 -6.14 -4.44 74.88
CA ARG A 10 -7.34 -5.08 75.45
C ARG A 10 -8.55 -4.14 75.48
N SER A 11 -8.36 -2.88 75.83
CA SER A 11 -9.40 -1.84 75.79
C SER A 11 -9.85 -1.59 74.35
N VAL A 12 -8.92 -1.50 73.40
CA VAL A 12 -9.23 -1.31 71.99
C VAL A 12 -10.09 -2.44 71.44
N ALA A 13 -9.92 -3.69 71.91
CA ALA A 13 -10.77 -4.81 71.51
C ALA A 13 -12.18 -4.74 72.12
N THR A 14 -12.29 -4.38 73.40
CA THR A 14 -13.52 -4.48 74.21
C THR A 14 -14.46 -3.28 74.14
N LEU A 15 -13.96 -2.10 73.75
CA LEU A 15 -14.77 -0.87 73.70
C LEU A 15 -15.92 -0.97 72.68
N GLY A 16 -17.09 -0.44 73.04
CA GLY A 16 -18.28 -0.36 72.17
C GLY A 16 -18.18 0.71 71.09
N ALA A 17 -19.31 1.06 70.47
CA ALA A 17 -19.36 2.16 69.49
C ALA A 17 -19.15 3.51 70.19
N GLY A 18 -18.26 4.34 69.65
CA GLY A 18 -17.89 5.63 70.23
C GLY A 18 -16.57 6.20 69.73
N LYS A 19 -16.27 7.44 70.11
CA LYS A 19 -14.95 8.07 69.91
C LYS A 19 -14.16 8.02 71.22
N TYR A 20 -13.05 7.30 71.23
CA TYR A 20 -12.18 7.13 72.40
C TYR A 20 -10.84 7.83 72.17
N ASN A 21 -10.33 8.53 73.19
CA ASN A 21 -9.10 9.30 73.07
C ASN A 21 -7.91 8.51 73.63
N ASP A 22 -6.90 8.26 72.80
CA ASP A 22 -5.62 7.64 73.20
C ASP A 22 -4.62 8.66 73.77
N GLY A 23 -4.92 9.96 73.66
CA GLY A 23 -4.01 11.04 74.05
C GLY A 23 -3.22 11.60 72.85
N ALA A 24 -2.60 12.76 73.04
CA ALA A 24 -1.89 13.49 71.98
C ALA A 24 -2.73 13.65 70.68
N ASP A 25 -4.02 13.94 70.85
CA ASP A 25 -5.02 14.08 69.79
C ASP A 25 -5.20 12.88 68.84
N LEU A 26 -4.76 11.68 69.25
CA LEU A 26 -5.10 10.43 68.58
C LEU A 26 -6.42 9.88 69.14
N LEU A 27 -7.36 9.58 68.25
CA LEU A 27 -8.66 9.02 68.58
C LEU A 27 -8.89 7.68 67.87
N LEU A 28 -9.55 6.77 68.57
CA LEU A 28 -10.19 5.59 68.00
C LEU A 28 -11.67 5.90 67.78
N HIS A 29 -12.14 5.81 66.55
CA HIS A 29 -13.55 5.94 66.21
C HIS A 29 -14.11 4.56 65.84
N LYS A 30 -14.92 3.99 66.74
CA LYS A 30 -15.70 2.77 66.50
C LYS A 30 -17.13 3.15 66.14
N ARG A 31 -17.58 2.71 64.97
CA ARG A 31 -18.92 2.95 64.43
C ARG A 31 -19.86 1.83 64.89
N LYS A 32 -21.18 2.11 64.85
CA LYS A 32 -22.23 1.14 65.23
C LYS A 32 -22.31 -0.07 64.28
N ASP A 33 -21.80 0.08 63.06
CA ASP A 33 -21.71 -0.96 62.02
C ASP A 33 -20.52 -1.94 62.22
N GLY A 34 -19.76 -1.81 63.32
CA GLY A 34 -18.57 -2.62 63.61
C GLY A 34 -17.28 -2.10 62.99
N GLY A 35 -17.32 -1.06 62.15
CA GLY A 35 -16.14 -0.44 61.58
C GLY A 35 -15.35 0.36 62.63
N ALA A 36 -14.02 0.22 62.65
CA ALA A 36 -13.15 0.97 63.55
C ALA A 36 -12.01 1.63 62.77
N GLN A 37 -11.75 2.91 63.04
CA GLN A 37 -10.68 3.68 62.37
C GLN A 37 -9.93 4.58 63.37
N TRP A 38 -8.64 4.76 63.11
CA TRP A 38 -7.81 5.73 63.82
C TRP A 38 -7.92 7.11 63.19
N ILE A 39 -8.05 8.13 64.01
CA ILE A 39 -8.18 9.53 63.61
C ILE A 39 -7.15 10.36 64.36
N LEU A 40 -6.32 11.09 63.65
CA LEU A 40 -5.51 12.17 64.20
C LEU A 40 -6.29 13.47 64.10
N ARG A 41 -6.50 14.13 65.24
CA ARG A 41 -7.13 15.44 65.29
C ARG A 41 -6.05 16.50 65.44
N TYR A 42 -6.18 17.61 64.74
CA TYR A 42 -5.21 18.70 64.84
C TYR A 42 -5.85 20.04 64.50
N THR A 43 -5.15 21.13 64.83
CA THR A 43 -5.57 22.49 64.50
C THR A 43 -4.47 23.13 63.68
N ILE A 44 -4.82 23.69 62.52
CA ILE A 44 -3.90 24.44 61.66
C ILE A 44 -4.61 25.69 61.18
N HIS A 45 -3.91 26.84 61.20
CA HIS A 45 -4.48 28.16 60.87
C HIS A 45 -5.82 28.45 61.57
N GLY A 46 -5.94 28.11 62.86
CA GLY A 46 -7.15 28.33 63.66
C GLY A 46 -8.34 27.41 63.33
N ARG A 47 -8.20 26.46 62.40
CA ARG A 47 -9.26 25.50 62.05
C ARG A 47 -8.91 24.09 62.49
N ARG A 48 -9.87 23.41 63.12
CA ARG A 48 -9.73 22.03 63.58
C ARG A 48 -10.06 21.05 62.45
N ARG A 49 -9.21 20.04 62.27
CA ARG A 49 -9.33 19.00 61.24
C ARG A 49 -9.11 17.61 61.83
N GLU A 50 -9.68 16.60 61.17
CA GLU A 50 -9.55 15.18 61.51
C GLU A 50 -8.97 14.43 60.30
N MET A 51 -7.83 13.76 60.46
CA MET A 51 -7.18 12.93 59.44
C MET A 51 -7.31 11.46 59.81
N GLY A 52 -7.84 10.63 58.91
CA GLY A 52 -7.88 9.18 59.09
C GLY A 52 -6.51 8.55 58.90
N LEU A 53 -6.04 7.79 59.89
CA LEU A 53 -4.76 7.07 59.84
C LEU A 53 -4.91 5.62 59.37
N GLY A 54 -6.14 5.13 59.21
CA GLY A 54 -6.45 3.79 58.70
C GLY A 54 -7.43 3.01 59.60
N ALA A 55 -7.95 1.90 59.08
CA ALA A 55 -8.85 1.02 59.80
C ALA A 55 -8.10 0.17 60.85
N LEU A 56 -8.73 -0.10 61.99
CA LEU A 56 -8.14 -0.88 63.09
C LEU A 56 -7.65 -2.27 62.65
N ARG A 57 -8.32 -2.89 61.66
CA ARG A 57 -7.92 -4.18 61.07
C ARG A 57 -6.56 -4.16 60.36
N ASN A 58 -6.18 -3.01 59.81
CA ASN A 58 -4.96 -2.85 59.01
C ASN A 58 -3.86 -2.11 59.80
N VAL A 59 -4.25 -1.33 60.81
CA VAL A 59 -3.35 -0.46 61.57
C VAL A 59 -3.49 -0.78 63.05
N SER A 60 -2.47 -1.42 63.61
CA SER A 60 -2.37 -1.71 65.03
C SER A 60 -2.24 -0.42 65.86
N LEU A 61 -2.57 -0.48 67.16
CA LEU A 61 -2.43 0.66 68.07
C LEU A 61 -1.00 1.25 68.06
N LYS A 62 0.02 0.38 68.06
CA LYS A 62 1.42 0.80 67.96
C LYS A 62 1.68 1.56 66.65
N LYS A 63 1.21 1.02 65.53
CA LYS A 63 1.40 1.65 64.22
C LYS A 63 0.64 2.97 64.10
N ALA A 64 -0.56 3.07 64.69
CA ALA A 64 -1.33 4.30 64.75
C ALA A 64 -0.59 5.41 65.51
N ARG A 65 0.10 5.07 66.60
CA ARG A 65 0.94 6.02 67.36
C ARG A 65 2.14 6.49 66.56
N GLU A 66 2.83 5.58 65.86
CA GLU A 66 3.94 5.94 64.97
C GLU A 66 3.49 6.88 63.85
N LEU A 67 2.39 6.55 63.16
CA LEU A 67 1.82 7.39 62.10
C LEU A 67 1.38 8.76 62.65
N ALA A 68 0.77 8.79 63.84
CA ALA A 68 0.38 10.03 64.49
C ALA A 68 1.61 10.90 64.80
N ASN A 69 2.72 10.32 65.27
CA ASN A 69 3.97 11.06 65.50
C ASN A 69 4.54 11.65 64.20
N GLN A 70 4.53 10.88 63.12
CA GLN A 70 5.00 11.34 61.79
C GLN A 70 4.21 12.55 61.30
N TRP A 71 2.87 12.47 61.32
CA TRP A 71 2.02 13.59 60.89
C TRP A 71 2.05 14.79 61.84
N ARG A 72 2.33 14.58 63.13
CA ARG A 72 2.60 15.67 64.06
C ARG A 72 3.91 16.41 63.75
N SER A 73 4.96 15.70 63.29
CA SER A 73 6.18 16.38 62.80
C SER A 73 5.86 17.32 61.63
N VAL A 74 5.03 16.86 60.67
CA VAL A 74 4.57 17.68 59.54
C VAL A 74 3.79 18.92 60.00
N LEU A 75 2.98 18.78 61.05
CA LEU A 75 2.27 19.91 61.68
C LEU A 75 3.21 20.90 62.35
N HIS A 76 4.25 20.43 63.03
CA HIS A 76 5.25 21.30 63.66
C HIS A 76 6.01 22.14 62.64
N GLU A 77 6.18 21.62 61.41
CA GLU A 77 6.75 22.36 60.28
C GLU A 77 5.74 23.31 59.61
N GLY A 78 4.54 23.47 60.15
CA GLY A 78 3.51 24.39 59.64
C GLY A 78 2.78 23.90 58.39
N ARG A 79 2.92 22.63 58.01
CA ARG A 79 2.29 22.03 56.82
C ARG A 79 1.01 21.28 57.20
N ASP A 80 0.00 21.31 56.33
CA ASP A 80 -1.27 20.58 56.54
C ASP A 80 -1.11 19.07 56.20
N PRO A 81 -1.26 18.15 57.16
CA PRO A 81 -1.10 16.71 56.95
C PRO A 81 -2.01 16.10 55.88
N ILE A 82 -3.24 16.60 55.73
CA ILE A 82 -4.16 16.08 54.70
C ILE A 82 -3.64 16.48 53.32
N LYS A 83 -3.26 17.75 53.15
CA LYS A 83 -2.71 18.24 51.88
C LYS A 83 -1.39 17.56 51.53
N GLU A 84 -0.52 17.33 52.52
CA GLU A 84 0.76 16.66 52.31
C GLU A 84 0.57 15.17 51.97
N SER A 85 -0.38 14.48 52.63
CA SER A 85 -0.73 13.09 52.27
C SER A 85 -1.31 12.99 50.86
N GLU A 86 -2.17 13.93 50.46
CA GLU A 86 -2.68 14.01 49.09
C GLU A 86 -1.59 14.39 48.08
N LYS A 87 -0.62 15.22 48.47
CA LYS A 87 0.54 15.57 47.66
C LYS A 87 1.44 14.35 47.44
N GLN A 88 1.81 13.64 48.50
CA GLN A 88 2.58 12.39 48.42
C GLN A 88 1.89 11.33 47.55
N LYS A 89 0.56 11.18 47.67
CA LYS A 89 -0.21 10.29 46.79
C LYS A 89 -0.18 10.76 45.34
N ARG A 90 -0.32 12.06 45.08
CA ARG A 90 -0.24 12.64 43.73
C ARG A 90 1.16 12.53 43.13
N GLU A 91 2.20 12.74 43.90
CA GLU A 91 3.60 12.59 43.47
C GLU A 91 3.93 11.12 43.20
N ALA A 92 3.44 10.19 44.03
CA ALA A 92 3.55 8.76 43.75
C ALA A 92 2.84 8.38 42.44
N ILE A 93 1.63 8.88 42.20
CA ILE A 93 0.90 8.67 40.93
C ILE A 93 1.60 9.35 39.75
N SER A 94 2.19 10.54 39.95
CA SER A 94 2.93 11.29 38.93
C SER A 94 4.27 10.64 38.58
N ASN A 95 4.88 9.91 39.51
CA ASN A 95 6.11 9.14 39.30
C ASN A 95 5.82 7.76 38.66
N LEU A 96 4.58 7.28 38.72
CA LEU A 96 4.16 6.06 38.02
C LEU A 96 3.86 6.40 36.56
N HIS A 97 4.85 6.18 35.69
CA HIS A 97 4.65 6.30 34.26
C HIS A 97 3.78 5.15 33.75
N TYR A 98 2.48 5.39 33.67
CA TYR A 98 1.51 4.42 33.15
C TYR A 98 1.73 4.15 31.66
N LEU A 99 1.41 2.93 31.23
CA LEU A 99 1.55 2.54 29.82
C LEU A 99 0.77 3.44 28.88
N LYS A 100 -0.43 3.90 29.26
CA LYS A 100 -1.24 4.78 28.42
C LYS A 100 -0.54 6.09 28.11
N ASP A 101 0.17 6.67 29.09
CA ASP A 101 0.82 7.96 28.97
C ASP A 101 2.11 7.82 28.16
N ILE A 102 2.89 6.76 28.44
CA ILE A 102 4.05 6.38 27.63
C ILE A 102 3.66 6.05 26.20
N ALA A 103 2.56 5.35 25.97
CA ALA A 103 2.11 5.01 24.62
C ALA A 103 1.75 6.26 23.81
N LEU A 104 1.17 7.28 24.45
CA LEU A 104 0.89 8.57 23.83
C LEU A 104 2.19 9.34 23.54
N ASP A 105 3.11 9.40 24.48
CA ASP A 105 4.41 10.07 24.29
C ASP A 105 5.27 9.39 23.20
N ALA A 106 5.30 8.05 23.20
CA ALA A 106 5.94 7.23 22.18
C ALA A 106 5.28 7.36 20.79
N PHE A 107 4.03 7.80 20.74
CA PHE A 107 3.32 8.12 19.50
C PHE A 107 3.63 9.54 19.03
N GLU A 108 3.57 10.54 19.91
CA GLU A 108 3.87 11.93 19.58
C GLU A 108 5.32 12.10 19.10
N SER A 109 6.29 11.47 19.77
CA SER A 109 7.70 11.47 19.34
C SER A 109 7.94 10.92 17.93
N ARG A 110 7.08 10.02 17.45
CA ARG A 110 7.19 9.39 16.12
C ARG A 110 6.24 9.98 15.08
N LYS A 111 5.33 10.85 15.50
CA LYS A 111 4.26 11.38 14.67
C LYS A 111 4.79 12.07 13.42
N ALA A 112 5.90 12.80 13.55
CA ALA A 112 6.58 13.49 12.46
C ALA A 112 7.08 12.53 11.34
N GLU A 113 7.54 11.33 11.69
CA GLU A 113 8.03 10.32 10.74
C GLU A 113 6.88 9.60 10.00
N LEU A 114 5.67 9.62 10.58
CA LEU A 114 4.50 8.93 10.05
C LEU A 114 3.76 9.82 9.04
N LYS A 115 3.27 9.21 7.95
CA LYS A 115 2.39 9.92 7.02
C LYS A 115 1.05 10.26 7.67
N ASP A 116 0.53 11.46 7.37
CA ASP A 116 -0.69 12.03 7.93
C ASP A 116 -0.75 11.94 9.46
N ASP A 117 0.38 12.21 10.12
CA ASP A 117 0.54 12.13 11.58
C ASP A 117 0.13 10.76 12.15
N GLY A 118 0.31 9.69 11.37
CA GLY A 118 -0.07 8.33 11.74
C GLY A 118 -1.56 7.99 11.56
N LYS A 119 -2.40 8.94 11.15
CA LYS A 119 -3.84 8.72 10.86
C LYS A 119 -4.03 7.77 9.67
N ALA A 120 -3.17 7.86 8.65
CA ALA A 120 -3.24 7.02 7.45
C ALA A 120 -3.12 5.51 7.72
N CYS A 121 -2.35 5.15 8.75
CA CYS A 121 -2.05 3.76 9.09
C CYS A 121 -2.75 3.28 10.37
N ASP A 122 -3.57 4.14 10.98
CA ASP A 122 -4.24 3.90 12.26
C ASP A 122 -3.25 3.33 13.31
N TRP A 123 -2.06 3.95 13.40
CA TRP A 123 -0.90 3.40 14.13
C TRP A 123 -1.24 3.05 15.58
N PHE A 124 -2.04 3.91 16.21
CA PHE A 124 -2.39 3.84 17.64
C PHE A 124 -3.57 2.89 17.93
N SER A 125 -4.39 2.57 16.92
CA SER A 125 -5.61 1.76 17.11
C SER A 125 -5.36 0.35 17.64
N PRO A 126 -4.34 -0.40 17.18
CA PRO A 126 -4.01 -1.69 17.80
C PRO A 126 -3.69 -1.59 19.30
N LEU A 127 -3.01 -0.53 19.74
CA LEU A 127 -2.75 -0.28 21.16
C LEU A 127 -4.05 0.05 21.89
N ARG A 128 -4.80 1.03 21.38
CA ARG A 128 -6.05 1.53 21.96
C ARG A 128 -7.13 0.46 22.11
N LEU A 129 -7.27 -0.42 21.13
CA LEU A 129 -8.35 -1.41 21.11
C LEU A 129 -8.02 -2.70 21.88
N TYR A 130 -6.75 -3.11 21.91
CA TYR A 130 -6.39 -4.45 22.39
C TYR A 130 -5.46 -4.46 23.60
N ILE A 131 -4.65 -3.41 23.82
CA ILE A 131 -3.64 -3.39 24.88
C ILE A 131 -4.04 -2.43 26.01
N LEU A 132 -4.27 -1.15 25.68
CA LEU A 132 -4.57 -0.12 26.65
C LEU A 132 -5.80 -0.40 27.53
N PRO A 133 -6.87 -1.07 27.05
CA PRO A 133 -8.01 -1.40 27.91
C PRO A 133 -7.66 -2.33 29.08
N LYS A 134 -6.59 -3.12 28.97
CA LYS A 134 -6.16 -4.06 30.01
C LYS A 134 -4.90 -3.61 30.75
N LEU A 135 -3.90 -3.11 30.03
CA LEU A 135 -2.59 -2.77 30.57
C LEU A 135 -2.34 -1.26 30.70
N GLY A 136 -3.25 -0.42 30.20
CA GLY A 136 -3.02 1.03 30.09
C GLY A 136 -2.85 1.74 31.42
N CYS A 137 -3.48 1.25 32.49
CA CYS A 137 -3.39 1.81 33.84
C CYS A 137 -2.32 1.15 34.72
N LEU A 138 -1.49 0.26 34.15
CA LEU A 138 -0.36 -0.33 34.86
C LEU A 138 0.90 0.52 34.63
N PRO A 139 1.74 0.73 35.67
CA PRO A 139 3.08 1.26 35.51
C PRO A 139 3.88 0.36 34.57
N VAL A 140 4.70 0.95 33.69
CA VAL A 140 5.41 0.14 32.69
C VAL A 140 6.44 -0.81 33.31
N SER A 141 6.95 -0.50 34.51
CA SER A 141 7.81 -1.38 35.30
C SER A 141 7.13 -2.65 35.81
N GLU A 142 5.81 -2.65 35.94
CA GLU A 142 5.05 -3.80 36.43
C GLU A 142 4.58 -4.73 35.30
N ILE A 143 4.73 -4.30 34.03
CA ILE A 143 4.22 -5.07 32.89
C ILE A 143 5.08 -6.30 32.66
N THR A 144 4.48 -7.47 32.87
CA THR A 144 5.14 -8.75 32.66
C THR A 144 4.76 -9.42 31.34
N GLN A 145 5.60 -10.35 30.88
CA GLN A 145 5.32 -11.20 29.71
C GLN A 145 4.00 -11.97 29.82
N THR A 146 3.60 -12.34 31.05
CA THR A 146 2.38 -13.10 31.32
C THR A 146 1.14 -12.24 31.10
N GLU A 147 1.18 -10.98 31.51
CA GLU A 147 0.10 -10.02 31.26
C GLU A 147 -0.05 -9.68 29.79
N ILE A 148 1.06 -9.50 29.08
CA ILE A 148 1.08 -9.29 27.62
C ILE A 148 0.46 -10.51 26.91
N ARG A 149 0.88 -11.73 27.30
CA ARG A 149 0.30 -12.98 26.80
C ARG A 149 -1.21 -13.02 27.03
N ASN A 150 -1.66 -12.81 28.27
CA ASN A 150 -3.10 -12.87 28.62
C ASN A 150 -3.94 -11.82 27.87
N THR A 151 -3.33 -10.67 27.60
CA THR A 151 -3.96 -9.59 26.85
C THR A 151 -4.18 -9.97 25.39
N LEU A 152 -3.17 -10.57 24.74
CA LEU A 152 -3.20 -10.89 23.31
C LEU A 152 -3.72 -12.30 22.98
N ALA A 153 -3.72 -13.24 23.92
CA ALA A 153 -4.16 -14.63 23.72
C ALA A 153 -5.54 -14.75 23.01
N PRO A 154 -6.58 -13.96 23.37
CA PRO A 154 -7.89 -14.06 22.72
C PRO A 154 -7.89 -13.72 21.22
N ILE A 155 -6.95 -12.87 20.79
CA ILE A 155 -6.85 -12.39 19.40
C ILE A 155 -5.69 -13.03 18.64
N TRP A 156 -4.82 -13.79 19.31
CA TRP A 156 -3.53 -14.23 18.78
C TRP A 156 -3.67 -15.08 17.52
N HIS A 157 -4.62 -16.02 17.53
CA HIS A 157 -4.88 -16.91 16.40
C HIS A 157 -5.98 -16.37 15.46
N THR A 158 -7.04 -15.79 16.03
CA THR A 158 -8.22 -15.33 15.28
C THR A 158 -7.94 -14.05 14.47
N LYS A 159 -7.15 -13.12 15.02
CA LYS A 159 -6.78 -11.84 14.40
C LYS A 159 -5.27 -11.66 14.38
N ALA A 160 -4.56 -12.68 13.90
CA ALA A 160 -3.11 -12.80 13.94
C ALA A 160 -2.35 -11.54 13.47
N GLY A 161 -2.74 -10.96 12.33
CA GLY A 161 -2.12 -9.75 11.80
C GLY A 161 -2.29 -8.53 12.73
N THR A 162 -3.46 -8.38 13.34
CA THR A 162 -3.75 -7.30 14.30
C THR A 162 -3.00 -7.51 15.60
N ALA A 163 -2.99 -8.74 16.12
CA ALA A 163 -2.26 -9.09 17.34
C ALA A 163 -0.75 -8.85 17.19
N ASN A 164 -0.16 -9.23 16.04
CA ASN A 164 1.25 -9.00 15.77
C ASN A 164 1.57 -7.51 15.65
N ARG A 165 0.69 -6.72 15.01
CA ARG A 165 0.84 -5.25 14.98
C ARG A 165 0.78 -4.64 16.37
N ALA A 166 -0.20 -5.03 17.19
CA ALA A 166 -0.36 -4.56 18.56
C ALA A 166 0.91 -4.85 19.38
N LEU A 167 1.44 -6.07 19.28
CA LEU A 167 2.66 -6.51 19.95
C LEU A 167 3.90 -5.72 19.47
N ILE A 168 4.05 -5.49 18.16
CA ILE A 168 5.15 -4.66 17.62
C ILE A 168 5.04 -3.21 18.14
N ARG A 169 3.84 -2.65 18.20
CA ARG A 169 3.62 -1.29 18.73
C ARG A 169 3.90 -1.23 20.22
N LEU A 170 3.51 -2.26 20.99
CA LEU A 170 3.83 -2.34 22.41
C LEU A 170 5.33 -2.35 22.65
N ASN A 171 6.08 -3.17 21.89
CA ASN A 171 7.54 -3.20 21.97
C ASN A 171 8.16 -1.82 21.73
N LEU A 172 7.62 -1.07 20.77
CA LEU A 172 8.07 0.31 20.50
C LEU A 172 7.76 1.28 21.65
N CYS A 173 6.71 1.04 22.44
CA CYS A 173 6.38 1.82 23.63
C CYS A 173 7.30 1.43 24.80
N LEU A 174 7.57 0.15 25.01
CA LEU A 174 8.50 -0.31 26.05
C LEU A 174 9.94 0.17 25.79
N LYS A 175 10.39 0.15 24.53
CA LYS A 175 11.68 0.75 24.14
C LYS A 175 11.73 2.25 24.39
N HIS A 176 10.62 2.96 24.18
CA HIS A 176 10.53 4.38 24.48
C HIS A 176 10.60 4.63 25.98
N ALA A 177 9.89 3.85 26.79
CA ALA A 177 9.95 3.90 28.25
C ALA A 177 11.37 3.67 28.78
N ALA A 178 12.07 2.64 28.27
CA ALA A 178 13.47 2.38 28.63
C ALA A 178 14.39 3.54 28.23
N ALA A 179 14.15 4.18 27.07
CA ALA A 179 14.91 5.36 26.65
C ALA A 179 14.65 6.60 27.54
N LEU A 180 13.48 6.68 28.19
CA LEU A 180 13.17 7.67 29.23
C LEU A 180 13.81 7.34 30.59
N GLY A 181 14.57 6.25 30.70
CA GLY A 181 15.25 5.83 31.92
C GLY A 181 14.38 5.01 32.88
N LEU A 182 13.23 4.51 32.42
CA LEU A 182 12.34 3.70 33.23
C LEU A 182 12.81 2.24 33.26
N ASP A 183 12.64 1.59 34.40
CA ASP A 183 12.95 0.17 34.58
C ASP A 183 11.89 -0.68 33.85
N VAL A 184 12.28 -1.29 32.74
CA VAL A 184 11.38 -2.04 31.84
C VAL A 184 12.09 -3.26 31.27
N ASP A 185 11.45 -4.43 31.35
CA ASP A 185 11.93 -5.62 30.66
C ASP A 185 11.71 -5.52 29.14
N LEU A 186 12.77 -5.15 28.40
CA LEU A 186 12.75 -5.07 26.95
C LEU A 186 12.50 -6.42 26.25
N GLN A 187 12.73 -7.54 26.94
CA GLN A 187 12.45 -8.88 26.43
C GLN A 187 11.03 -9.35 26.73
N ALA A 188 10.23 -8.61 27.53
CA ALA A 188 8.89 -9.03 27.94
C ALA A 188 7.99 -9.39 26.74
N VAL A 189 8.13 -8.65 25.65
CA VAL A 189 7.36 -8.87 24.41
C VAL A 189 7.80 -10.14 23.66
N GLU A 190 9.10 -10.43 23.63
CA GLU A 190 9.65 -11.63 23.00
C GLU A 190 9.31 -12.88 23.82
N LYS A 191 9.43 -12.79 25.15
CA LYS A 191 8.98 -13.83 26.08
C LYS A 191 7.48 -14.08 25.94
N ALA A 192 6.66 -13.03 25.84
CA ALA A 192 5.22 -13.18 25.63
C ALA A 192 4.91 -13.87 24.29
N ARG A 193 5.64 -13.53 23.22
CA ARG A 193 5.53 -14.21 21.92
C ARG A 193 5.89 -15.70 22.04
N ALA A 194 6.95 -16.04 22.77
CA ALA A 194 7.32 -17.43 23.00
C ALA A 194 6.22 -18.19 23.74
N LEU A 195 5.61 -17.59 24.77
CA LEU A 195 4.48 -18.16 25.51
C LEU A 195 3.21 -18.31 24.67
N LEU A 196 2.97 -17.41 23.71
CA LEU A 196 1.82 -17.48 22.79
C LEU A 196 2.01 -18.49 21.65
N GLY A 197 3.25 -18.93 21.42
CA GLY A 197 3.60 -19.87 20.36
C GLY A 197 3.40 -19.31 18.93
N LYS A 198 3.61 -20.18 17.94
CA LYS A 198 3.49 -19.83 16.53
C LYS A 198 2.03 -19.54 16.17
N GLN A 199 1.80 -18.45 15.44
CA GLN A 199 0.47 -18.14 14.91
C GLN A 199 0.06 -19.21 13.88
N LEU A 200 -1.11 -19.80 14.07
CA LEU A 200 -1.71 -20.80 13.17
C LEU A 200 -2.37 -20.16 11.93
N HIS A 201 -2.42 -18.82 11.86
CA HIS A 201 -3.05 -18.13 10.76
C HIS A 201 -2.27 -18.34 9.46
N LYS A 202 -2.91 -18.99 8.49
CA LYS A 202 -2.42 -19.05 7.12
C LYS A 202 -2.77 -17.74 6.43
N THR A 203 -1.74 -17.02 5.97
CA THR A 203 -1.92 -15.82 5.15
C THR A 203 -2.73 -16.17 3.92
N GLN A 204 -3.94 -15.63 3.82
CA GLN A 204 -4.75 -15.76 2.61
C GLN A 204 -4.38 -14.63 1.65
N ASN A 205 -4.06 -14.99 0.41
CA ASN A 205 -3.88 -14.01 -0.64
C ASN A 205 -5.20 -13.27 -0.88
N ARG A 206 -5.10 -11.97 -1.16
CA ARG A 206 -6.27 -11.18 -1.51
C ARG A 206 -6.88 -11.77 -2.79
N PRO A 207 -8.22 -11.87 -2.88
CA PRO A 207 -8.85 -12.43 -4.06
C PRO A 207 -8.58 -11.53 -5.27
N ALA A 208 -8.04 -12.14 -6.31
CA ALA A 208 -7.74 -11.53 -7.59
C ALA A 208 -8.59 -12.17 -8.69
N MET A 209 -8.95 -11.38 -9.69
CA MET A 209 -9.59 -11.89 -10.90
C MET A 209 -8.51 -12.53 -11.78
N ASN A 210 -8.79 -13.65 -12.44
CA ASN A 210 -7.86 -14.18 -13.42
C ASN A 210 -7.69 -13.14 -14.54
N TRP A 211 -6.45 -12.89 -14.99
CA TRP A 211 -6.18 -11.92 -16.03
C TRP A 211 -6.98 -12.18 -17.32
N LYS A 212 -7.34 -13.44 -17.60
CA LYS A 212 -8.19 -13.86 -18.73
C LYS A 212 -9.63 -13.34 -18.66
N ASP A 213 -10.15 -13.12 -17.45
CA ASP A 213 -11.53 -12.65 -17.23
C ASP A 213 -11.62 -11.12 -17.19
N VAL A 214 -10.48 -10.44 -17.00
CA VAL A 214 -10.41 -8.97 -16.89
C VAL A 214 -11.02 -8.25 -18.10
N PRO A 215 -10.79 -8.65 -19.37
CA PRO A 215 -11.40 -7.98 -20.52
C PRO A 215 -12.93 -8.02 -20.51
N THR A 216 -13.52 -9.17 -20.15
CA THR A 216 -14.97 -9.32 -20.03
C THR A 216 -15.52 -8.40 -18.95
N PHE A 217 -14.86 -8.36 -17.79
CA PHE A 217 -15.26 -7.46 -16.71
C PHE A 217 -15.09 -5.99 -17.11
N TYR A 218 -13.99 -5.61 -17.76
CA TYR A 218 -13.76 -4.25 -18.24
C TYR A 218 -14.86 -3.77 -19.19
N LYS A 219 -15.36 -4.64 -20.08
CA LYS A 219 -16.51 -4.33 -20.94
C LYS A 219 -17.78 -4.01 -20.14
N THR A 220 -18.04 -4.69 -19.02
CA THR A 220 -19.18 -4.36 -18.15
C THR A 220 -19.06 -2.96 -17.53
N LEU A 221 -17.83 -2.54 -17.18
CA LEU A 221 -17.58 -1.19 -16.66
C LEU A 221 -17.82 -0.09 -17.70
N CYS A 222 -17.67 -0.41 -18.99
CA CYS A 222 -17.91 0.53 -20.08
C CYS A 222 -19.40 0.77 -20.35
N GLN A 223 -20.31 -0.09 -19.86
CA GLN A 223 -21.75 0.06 -20.10
C GLN A 223 -22.37 1.27 -19.39
N LYS A 224 -21.78 1.71 -18.27
CA LYS A 224 -22.25 2.87 -17.50
C LYS A 224 -21.10 3.81 -17.19
N THR A 225 -21.24 5.08 -17.55
CA THR A 225 -20.20 6.09 -17.31
C THR A 225 -20.43 6.78 -15.97
N THR A 226 -19.83 6.23 -14.93
CA THR A 226 -19.90 6.74 -13.55
C THR A 226 -18.49 6.93 -13.02
N ILE A 227 -18.29 7.90 -12.12
CA ILE A 227 -16.97 8.23 -11.55
C ILE A 227 -16.31 7.00 -10.91
N THR A 228 -17.08 6.15 -10.24
CA THR A 228 -16.54 4.95 -9.59
C THR A 228 -16.03 3.94 -10.60
N GLN A 229 -16.77 3.65 -11.68
CA GLN A 229 -16.29 2.73 -12.71
C GLN A 229 -15.23 3.34 -13.62
N LEU A 230 -15.18 4.66 -13.83
CA LEU A 230 -14.03 5.31 -14.46
C LEU A 230 -12.76 5.17 -13.61
N ALA A 231 -12.85 5.36 -12.30
CA ALA A 231 -11.72 5.14 -11.38
C ALA A 231 -11.27 3.68 -11.39
N LEU A 232 -12.21 2.72 -11.43
CA LEU A 232 -11.89 1.31 -11.50
C LEU A 232 -11.25 0.91 -12.84
N ARG A 233 -11.72 1.46 -13.96
CA ARG A 233 -11.11 1.28 -15.29
C ARG A 233 -9.68 1.78 -15.31
N LEU A 234 -9.42 2.99 -14.78
CA LEU A 234 -8.06 3.53 -14.69
C LEU A 234 -7.16 2.66 -13.79
N LEU A 235 -7.70 2.17 -12.67
CA LEU A 235 -6.98 1.27 -11.77
C LEU A 235 -6.56 -0.03 -12.49
N ILE A 236 -7.46 -0.63 -13.27
CA ILE A 236 -7.18 -1.85 -14.03
C ILE A 236 -6.07 -1.60 -15.07
N LEU A 237 -6.14 -0.49 -15.81
CA LEU A 237 -5.17 -0.18 -16.88
C LEU A 237 -3.78 0.19 -16.34
N THR A 238 -3.71 0.88 -15.21
CA THR A 238 -2.45 1.40 -14.67
C THR A 238 -1.81 0.47 -13.64
N GLY A 239 -2.59 -0.43 -13.03
CA GLY A 239 -2.13 -1.25 -11.91
C GLY A 239 -1.77 -0.43 -10.67
N VAL A 240 -2.13 0.85 -10.59
CA VAL A 240 -1.80 1.70 -9.44
C VAL A 240 -2.69 1.37 -8.24
N ARG A 241 -2.20 1.62 -7.02
CA ARG A 241 -3.00 1.39 -5.80
C ARG A 241 -4.21 2.34 -5.75
N THR A 242 -5.22 1.95 -4.97
CA THR A 242 -6.46 2.72 -4.82
C THR A 242 -6.23 4.15 -4.28
N ASN A 243 -5.23 4.35 -3.41
CA ASN A 243 -5.00 5.67 -2.81
C ASN A 243 -4.56 6.74 -3.83
N PRO A 244 -3.50 6.54 -4.63
CA PRO A 244 -3.17 7.48 -5.71
C PRO A 244 -4.31 7.70 -6.70
N ILE A 245 -5.02 6.64 -7.11
CA ILE A 245 -6.14 6.75 -8.06
C ILE A 245 -7.21 7.71 -7.54
N ARG A 246 -7.52 7.67 -6.25
CA ARG A 246 -8.53 8.57 -5.66
C ARG A 246 -8.07 10.04 -5.60
N HIS A 247 -6.78 10.27 -5.40
CA HIS A 247 -6.18 11.60 -5.19
C HIS A 247 -5.48 12.16 -6.42
N ILE A 248 -5.73 11.57 -7.60
CA ILE A 248 -5.20 12.08 -8.86
C ILE A 248 -5.74 13.49 -9.11
N HIS A 249 -4.81 14.45 -9.21
CA HIS A 249 -5.09 15.86 -9.42
C HIS A 249 -4.83 16.25 -10.88
N LYS A 250 -5.54 17.25 -11.40
CA LYS A 250 -5.34 17.74 -12.77
C LYS A 250 -3.88 18.15 -13.07
N ASP A 251 -3.19 18.73 -12.09
CA ASP A 251 -1.81 19.24 -12.25
C ASP A 251 -0.74 18.14 -12.21
N GLN A 252 -1.12 16.89 -11.95
CA GLN A 252 -0.20 15.75 -11.92
C GLN A 252 0.01 15.08 -13.29
N ILE A 253 -0.69 15.57 -14.31
CA ILE A 253 -0.70 14.98 -15.65
C ILE A 253 0.02 15.92 -16.61
N ASP A 254 1.12 15.43 -17.19
CA ASP A 254 1.85 16.12 -18.25
C ASP A 254 1.88 15.21 -19.50
N GLY A 255 1.17 15.64 -20.54
CA GLY A 255 0.96 14.84 -21.75
C GLY A 255 0.34 13.47 -21.46
N ASP A 256 1.17 12.43 -21.56
CA ASP A 256 0.81 11.03 -21.30
C ASP A 256 1.53 10.44 -20.08
N ILE A 257 2.10 11.28 -19.22
CA ILE A 257 2.77 10.87 -18.00
C ILE A 257 1.96 11.38 -16.80
N TRP A 258 1.65 10.45 -15.90
CA TRP A 258 1.11 10.78 -14.59
C TRP A 258 2.18 10.68 -13.52
N THR A 259 2.50 11.80 -12.87
CA THR A 259 3.43 11.84 -11.74
C THR A 259 2.66 11.78 -10.44
N ILE A 260 2.79 10.67 -9.71
CA ILE A 260 2.15 10.47 -8.41
C ILE A 260 3.05 11.08 -7.32
N PRO A 261 2.56 12.07 -6.55
CA PRO A 261 3.33 12.65 -5.45
C PRO A 261 3.69 11.61 -4.38
N ALA A 262 4.84 11.80 -3.75
CA ALA A 262 5.35 10.94 -2.67
C ALA A 262 4.36 10.76 -1.51
N GLU A 263 3.60 11.80 -1.17
CA GLU A 263 2.53 11.80 -0.16
C GLU A 263 1.45 10.72 -0.45
N ASN A 264 1.07 10.54 -1.71
CA ASN A 264 0.02 9.63 -2.13
C ASN A 264 0.52 8.19 -2.30
N MET A 265 1.84 8.00 -2.37
CA MET A 265 2.51 6.72 -2.45
C MET A 265 2.56 6.00 -1.09
N LYS A 266 2.62 4.67 -1.10
CA LYS A 266 2.70 3.87 0.13
C LYS A 266 4.15 3.84 0.64
N GLY A 267 4.39 4.27 1.87
CA GLY A 267 5.71 4.21 2.52
C GLY A 267 5.83 5.19 3.70
N ARG A 268 7.04 5.36 4.25
CA ARG A 268 7.34 6.38 5.27
C ARG A 268 7.48 7.77 4.63
N ARG A 269 7.27 8.84 5.39
CA ARG A 269 7.29 10.22 4.88
C ARG A 269 8.61 10.53 4.15
N ASP A 270 9.75 10.26 4.78
CA ASP A 270 11.07 10.70 4.29
C ASP A 270 11.76 9.70 3.36
N ALA A 271 11.18 8.52 3.15
CA ALA A 271 11.76 7.44 2.35
C ALA A 271 10.95 7.11 1.09
N THR A 272 9.81 7.77 0.88
CA THR A 272 8.98 7.55 -0.31
C THR A 272 9.26 8.64 -1.32
N THR A 273 9.54 8.28 -2.56
CA THR A 273 9.69 9.22 -3.67
C THR A 273 8.40 9.29 -4.49
N GLU A 274 8.32 10.29 -5.36
CA GLU A 274 7.31 10.33 -6.42
C GLU A 274 7.45 9.12 -7.35
N PHE A 275 6.37 8.85 -8.10
CA PHE A 275 6.33 7.73 -9.03
C PHE A 275 5.62 8.11 -10.32
N ARG A 276 6.34 7.99 -11.44
CA ARG A 276 5.83 8.28 -12.78
C ARG A 276 5.16 7.05 -13.38
N VAL A 277 4.00 7.25 -13.99
CA VAL A 277 3.17 6.22 -14.61
C VAL A 277 2.85 6.64 -16.04
N PRO A 278 3.31 5.90 -17.07
CA PRO A 278 2.91 6.18 -18.44
C PRO A 278 1.43 5.80 -18.63
N LEU A 279 0.68 6.68 -19.29
CA LEU A 279 -0.75 6.53 -19.54
C LEU A 279 -0.99 6.08 -20.97
N SER A 280 -1.72 4.98 -21.12
CA SER A 280 -2.16 4.53 -22.44
C SER A 280 -3.22 5.46 -23.03
N THR A 281 -3.44 5.36 -24.34
CA THR A 281 -4.48 6.14 -25.02
C THR A 281 -5.88 5.95 -24.39
N GLU A 282 -6.19 4.73 -23.95
CA GLU A 282 -7.44 4.44 -23.24
C GLU A 282 -7.49 5.10 -21.85
N ALA A 283 -6.37 5.10 -21.11
CA ALA A 283 -6.29 5.79 -19.82
C ALA A 283 -6.54 7.30 -19.96
N LEU A 284 -5.97 7.93 -20.99
CA LEU A 284 -6.22 9.34 -21.30
C LEU A 284 -7.69 9.62 -21.66
N LYS A 285 -8.36 8.72 -22.39
CA LYS A 285 -9.80 8.84 -22.67
C LYS A 285 -10.63 8.80 -21.38
N ILE A 286 -10.29 7.91 -20.46
CA ILE A 286 -10.96 7.82 -19.15
C ILE A 286 -10.77 9.12 -18.36
N LEU A 287 -9.55 9.68 -18.31
CA LEU A 287 -9.30 10.94 -17.62
C LEU A 287 -10.10 12.10 -18.23
N LYS A 288 -10.20 12.17 -19.57
CA LYS A 288 -11.06 13.16 -20.25
C LYS A 288 -12.53 13.01 -19.88
N GLN A 289 -13.05 11.78 -19.83
CA GLN A 289 -14.42 11.50 -19.39
C GLN A 289 -14.63 11.87 -17.91
N ALA A 290 -13.70 11.50 -17.05
CA ALA A 290 -13.74 11.78 -15.62
C ALA A 290 -13.73 13.30 -15.36
N ARG A 291 -12.93 14.07 -16.11
CA ARG A 291 -12.88 15.53 -15.99
C ARG A 291 -14.22 16.20 -16.29
N ARG A 292 -15.01 15.67 -17.22
CA ARG A 292 -16.36 16.18 -17.54
C ARG A 292 -17.38 15.93 -16.43
N LEU A 293 -17.19 14.87 -15.64
CA LEU A 293 -18.10 14.48 -14.56
C LEU A 293 -17.66 15.00 -13.20
N SER A 294 -16.38 15.29 -13.02
CA SER A 294 -15.84 15.74 -11.75
C SER A 294 -16.32 17.14 -11.40
N ARG A 295 -16.57 17.35 -10.11
CA ARG A 295 -17.06 18.62 -9.56
C ARG A 295 -15.97 19.47 -8.89
N ASN A 296 -14.71 19.02 -8.92
CA ASN A 296 -13.56 19.75 -8.38
C ASN A 296 -12.27 19.39 -9.16
N ASP A 297 -11.10 19.76 -8.65
CA ASP A 297 -9.81 19.57 -9.36
C ASP A 297 -9.25 18.14 -9.32
N PHE A 298 -9.83 17.25 -8.53
CA PHE A 298 -9.56 15.82 -8.65
C PHE A 298 -10.25 15.26 -9.90
N PHE A 299 -9.68 14.26 -10.59
CA PHE A 299 -10.41 13.63 -11.70
C PHE A 299 -11.60 12.81 -11.22
N PHE A 300 -11.52 12.25 -10.00
CA PHE A 300 -12.58 11.43 -9.44
C PHE A 300 -13.18 12.10 -8.20
N SER A 301 -14.13 13.01 -8.39
CA SER A 301 -14.93 13.60 -7.32
C SER A 301 -16.42 13.62 -7.66
N ALA A 302 -17.19 12.77 -6.98
CA ALA A 302 -18.63 12.66 -7.21
C ALA A 302 -19.45 13.76 -6.49
N THR A 303 -19.00 14.19 -5.32
CA THR A 303 -19.75 15.12 -4.46
C THR A 303 -19.19 16.54 -4.49
N GLY A 304 -18.03 16.75 -5.12
CA GLY A 304 -17.26 18.01 -5.03
C GLY A 304 -16.51 18.19 -3.71
N ARG A 305 -16.90 17.46 -2.66
CA ARG A 305 -16.29 17.49 -1.33
C ARG A 305 -15.08 16.55 -1.27
N GLY A 306 -14.03 16.91 -2.00
CA GLY A 306 -12.75 16.18 -2.03
C GLY A 306 -12.73 14.96 -2.98
N PRO A 307 -11.75 14.06 -2.82
CA PRO A 307 -11.55 12.90 -3.69
C PRO A 307 -12.59 11.81 -3.47
N LEU A 308 -12.67 10.85 -4.40
CA LEU A 308 -13.54 9.67 -4.30
C LEU A 308 -13.37 8.96 -2.95
N ALA A 309 -14.45 8.47 -2.34
CA ALA A 309 -14.39 7.82 -1.03
C ALA A 309 -13.60 6.49 -1.06
N ALA A 310 -12.91 6.18 0.06
CA ALA A 310 -11.95 5.07 0.14
C ALA A 310 -12.50 3.69 -0.21
N ARG A 311 -13.78 3.45 0.10
CA ARG A 311 -14.43 2.14 -0.09
C ARG A 311 -15.32 2.07 -1.33
N CYS A 312 -15.48 3.15 -2.12
CA CYS A 312 -16.40 3.18 -3.27
C CYS A 312 -16.13 2.05 -4.29
N MET A 313 -14.89 1.90 -4.74
CA MET A 313 -14.52 0.84 -5.71
C MET A 313 -14.77 -0.56 -5.14
N SER A 314 -14.42 -0.81 -3.86
CA SER A 314 -14.64 -2.10 -3.21
C SER A 314 -16.13 -2.38 -3.01
N HIS A 315 -16.93 -1.39 -2.60
CA HIS A 315 -18.38 -1.53 -2.44
C HIS A 315 -19.06 -1.84 -3.78
N TYR A 316 -18.65 -1.15 -4.86
CA TYR A 316 -19.16 -1.44 -6.19
C TYR A 316 -18.92 -2.91 -6.57
N MET A 317 -17.69 -3.41 -6.41
CA MET A 317 -17.38 -4.81 -6.72
C MET A 317 -18.19 -5.80 -5.88
N GLN A 318 -18.37 -5.51 -4.58
CA GLN A 318 -19.20 -6.33 -3.69
C GLN A 318 -20.67 -6.34 -4.11
N GLN A 319 -21.24 -5.18 -4.47
CA GLN A 319 -22.62 -5.06 -4.94
C GLN A 319 -22.85 -5.81 -6.25
N THR A 320 -21.84 -5.88 -7.12
CA THR A 320 -21.88 -6.67 -8.35
C THR A 320 -21.63 -8.18 -8.14
N GLY A 321 -21.47 -8.64 -6.89
CA GLY A 321 -21.26 -10.05 -6.56
C GLY A 321 -19.86 -10.59 -6.90
N LEU A 322 -18.89 -9.71 -7.17
CA LEU A 322 -17.54 -10.13 -7.53
C LEU A 322 -16.75 -10.56 -6.29
N LYS A 323 -16.11 -11.73 -6.37
CA LYS A 323 -15.22 -12.22 -5.32
C LYS A 323 -13.88 -11.47 -5.27
N ALA A 324 -13.47 -10.85 -6.37
CA ALA A 324 -12.22 -10.09 -6.46
C ALA A 324 -12.31 -8.74 -5.73
N CYS A 325 -11.16 -8.16 -5.38
CA CYS A 325 -11.07 -6.81 -4.82
C CYS A 325 -10.29 -5.87 -5.74
N PRO A 326 -10.40 -4.53 -5.58
CA PRO A 326 -9.67 -3.58 -6.44
C PRO A 326 -8.15 -3.82 -6.41
N HIS A 327 -7.61 -4.22 -5.26
CA HIS A 327 -6.18 -4.53 -5.15
C HIS A 327 -5.78 -5.78 -5.96
N GLY A 328 -6.71 -6.72 -6.17
CA GLY A 328 -6.47 -7.97 -6.88
C GLY A 328 -6.10 -7.79 -8.35
N PHE A 329 -6.54 -6.71 -9.00
CA PHE A 329 -6.17 -6.41 -10.39
C PHE A 329 -4.67 -6.18 -10.58
N ARG A 330 -3.95 -5.82 -9.51
CA ARG A 330 -2.49 -5.72 -9.54
C ARG A 330 -1.82 -7.08 -9.67
N SER A 331 -2.39 -8.09 -9.02
CA SER A 331 -1.96 -9.48 -9.21
C SER A 331 -2.31 -9.94 -10.62
N SER A 332 -3.51 -9.65 -11.13
CA SER A 332 -3.89 -9.96 -12.51
C SER A 332 -2.91 -9.37 -13.53
N LEU A 333 -2.52 -8.09 -13.37
CA LEU A 333 -1.52 -7.46 -14.24
C LEU A 333 -0.14 -8.12 -14.10
N ARG A 334 0.27 -8.47 -12.87
CA ARG A 334 1.56 -9.13 -12.63
C ARG A 334 1.66 -10.50 -13.27
N ASP A 335 0.58 -11.27 -13.17
CA ASP A 335 0.46 -12.62 -13.70
C ASP A 335 0.43 -12.56 -15.24
N TRP A 336 -0.32 -11.62 -15.81
CA TRP A 336 -0.33 -11.38 -17.27
C TRP A 336 1.07 -11.01 -17.80
N LEU A 337 1.78 -10.10 -17.13
CA LEU A 337 3.15 -9.75 -17.51
C LEU A 337 4.09 -10.97 -17.46
N ALA A 338 3.92 -11.85 -16.47
CA ALA A 338 4.73 -13.05 -16.32
C ALA A 338 4.44 -14.11 -17.39
N GLU A 339 3.16 -14.32 -17.71
CA GLU A 339 2.72 -15.45 -18.53
C GLU A 339 2.67 -15.15 -20.03
N THR A 340 2.50 -13.87 -20.41
CA THR A 340 2.17 -13.50 -21.80
C THR A 340 3.15 -12.53 -22.45
N THR A 341 4.14 -12.06 -21.69
CA THR A 341 5.11 -11.07 -22.18
C THR A 341 6.53 -11.46 -21.84
N ASP A 342 7.46 -10.82 -22.54
CA ASP A 342 8.90 -10.87 -22.35
C ASP A 342 9.41 -9.80 -21.36
N ALA A 343 8.52 -9.26 -20.52
CA ALA A 343 8.87 -8.20 -19.57
C ALA A 343 9.92 -8.69 -18.56
N PRO A 344 11.08 -8.01 -18.45
CA PRO A 344 12.04 -8.31 -17.39
C PRO A 344 11.39 -8.16 -16.01
N TYR A 345 11.82 -9.00 -15.06
CA TYR A 345 11.27 -9.03 -13.70
C TYR A 345 11.22 -7.63 -13.08
N GLU A 346 12.28 -6.84 -13.25
CA GLU A 346 12.41 -5.54 -12.61
C GLU A 346 11.51 -4.48 -13.25
N VAL A 347 11.25 -4.59 -14.55
CA VAL A 347 10.27 -3.74 -15.23
C VAL A 347 8.87 -4.06 -14.72
N ALA A 348 8.51 -5.35 -14.64
CA ALA A 348 7.21 -5.79 -14.15
C ALA A 348 6.94 -5.38 -12.69
N GLU A 349 7.92 -5.53 -11.81
CA GLU A 349 7.83 -5.07 -10.42
C GLU A 349 7.79 -3.54 -10.32
N THR A 350 8.55 -2.82 -11.17
CA THR A 350 8.54 -1.35 -11.20
C THR A 350 7.21 -0.79 -11.69
N ILE A 351 6.51 -1.44 -12.64
CA ILE A 351 5.13 -1.06 -13.05
C ILE A 351 4.20 -1.00 -11.83
N LEU A 352 4.38 -1.92 -10.90
CA LEU A 352 3.58 -1.98 -9.68
C LEU A 352 4.11 -1.06 -8.56
N ALA A 353 5.16 -0.28 -8.80
CA ALA A 353 5.88 0.47 -7.77
C ALA A 353 6.27 -0.44 -6.60
N HIS A 354 6.80 -1.62 -6.91
CA HIS A 354 7.47 -2.48 -5.94
C HIS A 354 8.95 -2.11 -5.88
N THR A 355 9.52 -2.28 -4.70
CA THR A 355 10.94 -2.04 -4.47
C THR A 355 11.71 -3.29 -4.89
N VAL A 356 12.54 -3.18 -5.92
CA VAL A 356 13.30 -4.30 -6.48
C VAL A 356 14.76 -4.22 -6.05
N GLY A 357 15.34 -5.35 -5.70
CA GLY A 357 16.77 -5.47 -5.38
C GLY A 357 17.16 -5.09 -3.96
N GLY A 358 18.38 -5.47 -3.60
CA GLY A 358 18.99 -5.18 -2.29
C GLY A 358 19.17 -3.69 -2.03
N LYS A 359 19.58 -3.31 -0.80
CA LYS A 359 19.87 -1.89 -0.47
C LYS A 359 20.97 -1.31 -1.39
N VAL A 360 21.94 -2.13 -1.78
CA VAL A 360 23.09 -1.74 -2.62
C VAL A 360 22.69 -1.57 -4.08
N GLU A 361 22.01 -2.54 -4.68
CA GLU A 361 21.55 -2.46 -6.07
C GLU A 361 20.68 -1.23 -6.33
N ARG A 362 19.83 -0.87 -5.35
CA ARG A 362 18.98 0.33 -5.43
C ARG A 362 19.75 1.65 -5.40
N ALA A 363 20.94 1.69 -4.80
CA ALA A 363 21.76 2.90 -4.80
C ALA A 363 22.31 3.19 -6.21
N TYR A 364 22.57 2.14 -7.01
CA TYR A 364 23.05 2.25 -8.38
C TYR A 364 21.91 2.37 -9.42
N ARG A 365 20.73 1.80 -9.13
CA ARG A 365 19.59 1.76 -10.05
C ARG A 365 18.72 3.02 -9.94
N ARG A 366 19.13 4.08 -10.65
CA ARG A 366 18.41 5.38 -10.71
C ARG A 366 17.31 5.47 -11.77
N THR A 367 17.08 4.41 -12.55
CA THR A 367 16.13 4.43 -13.68
C THR A 367 14.78 3.88 -13.28
N ASP A 368 13.70 4.59 -13.63
CA ASP A 368 12.31 4.13 -13.45
C ASP A 368 11.77 3.37 -14.67
N TYR A 369 12.62 3.02 -15.65
CA TYR A 369 12.27 2.22 -16.83
C TYR A 369 11.06 2.75 -17.62
N LEU A 370 10.82 4.08 -17.62
CA LEU A 370 9.59 4.67 -18.12
C LEU A 370 9.21 4.22 -19.55
N ASP A 371 10.16 4.24 -20.48
CA ASP A 371 9.91 3.87 -21.88
C ASP A 371 9.61 2.39 -22.06
N GLN A 372 10.31 1.52 -21.33
CA GLN A 372 10.04 0.08 -21.36
C GLN A 372 8.66 -0.22 -20.75
N ARG A 373 8.32 0.44 -19.63
CA ARG A 373 7.00 0.30 -19.00
C ARG A 373 5.88 0.76 -19.93
N ARG A 374 6.08 1.84 -20.68
CA ARG A 374 5.10 2.37 -21.65
C ARG A 374 4.68 1.31 -22.66
N VAL A 375 5.63 0.56 -23.22
CA VAL A 375 5.35 -0.53 -24.18
C VAL A 375 4.44 -1.60 -23.56
N PHE A 376 4.75 -2.06 -22.35
CA PHE A 376 3.95 -3.09 -21.67
C PHE A 376 2.58 -2.57 -21.21
N MET A 377 2.50 -1.33 -20.75
CA MET A 377 1.23 -0.71 -20.33
C MET A 377 0.28 -0.49 -21.51
N ASP A 378 0.80 -0.15 -22.70
CA ASP A 378 0.00 -0.08 -23.93
C ASP A 378 -0.47 -1.45 -24.40
N ARG A 379 0.39 -2.48 -24.33
CA ARG A 379 0.02 -3.87 -24.63
C ARG A 379 -1.07 -4.37 -23.68
N TRP A 380 -0.94 -4.08 -22.38
CA TRP A 380 -1.95 -4.41 -21.37
C TRP A 380 -3.28 -3.71 -21.65
N ALA A 381 -3.25 -2.41 -21.95
CA ALA A 381 -4.46 -1.66 -22.28
C ALA A 381 -5.17 -2.21 -23.54
N SER A 382 -4.39 -2.62 -24.55
CA SER A 382 -4.90 -3.26 -25.75
C SER A 382 -5.59 -4.60 -25.42
N TYR A 383 -4.93 -5.43 -24.61
CA TYR A 383 -5.50 -6.70 -24.15
C TYR A 383 -6.81 -6.52 -23.36
N VAL A 384 -6.82 -5.63 -22.37
CA VAL A 384 -7.99 -5.38 -21.50
C VAL A 384 -9.17 -4.82 -22.27
N THR A 385 -8.94 -3.91 -23.21
CA THR A 385 -10.01 -3.31 -24.00
C THR A 385 -10.56 -4.26 -25.08
N GLY A 386 -9.88 -5.38 -25.33
CA GLY A 386 -10.16 -6.23 -26.48
C GLY A 386 -9.90 -5.51 -27.82
N GLN A 387 -9.25 -4.34 -27.77
CA GLN A 387 -8.61 -3.78 -28.96
C GLN A 387 -7.41 -4.68 -29.20
N ASN A 388 -7.62 -5.73 -29.98
CA ASN A 388 -6.55 -6.36 -30.71
C ASN A 388 -5.90 -5.23 -31.51
N ASN A 389 -4.91 -4.60 -30.91
CA ASN A 389 -3.97 -3.76 -31.59
C ASN A 389 -3.15 -4.75 -32.42
N LYS A 390 -3.77 -5.27 -33.48
CA LYS A 390 -3.10 -5.43 -34.76
C LYS A 390 -2.61 -4.02 -35.08
N ARG A 391 -1.53 -3.57 -34.40
CA ARG A 391 -0.68 -2.55 -34.96
C ARG A 391 -0.28 -3.18 -36.27
N CYS A 392 -0.95 -2.73 -37.34
CA CYS A 392 -0.65 -3.12 -38.68
C CYS A 392 0.75 -2.56 -38.91
N GLY A 393 1.76 -3.36 -38.56
CA GLY A 393 3.13 -3.12 -38.97
C GLY A 393 3.12 -3.38 -40.46
N SER A 394 2.84 -2.34 -41.24
CA SER A 394 3.03 -2.39 -42.67
C SER A 394 4.53 -2.47 -42.90
N LEU A 395 4.99 -3.62 -43.35
CA LEU A 395 6.33 -3.76 -43.89
C LEU A 395 6.29 -3.30 -45.35
N TYR A 396 6.99 -2.22 -45.63
CA TYR A 396 7.07 -1.66 -46.97
C TYR A 396 8.35 -2.14 -47.65
N VAL A 397 8.19 -2.67 -48.86
CA VAL A 397 9.29 -2.87 -49.81
C VAL A 397 9.13 -1.80 -50.88
N SER A 398 9.80 -0.66 -50.70
CA SER A 398 9.81 0.42 -51.70
C SER A 398 11.04 0.27 -52.59
N VAL A 399 10.83 0.08 -53.88
CA VAL A 399 11.90 0.07 -54.88
C VAL A 399 11.87 1.41 -55.62
N LEU A 400 12.82 2.30 -55.29
CA LEU A 400 12.90 3.65 -55.87
C LEU A 400 13.62 3.60 -57.21
N PHE A 401 12.95 4.05 -58.28
CA PHE A 401 13.54 4.13 -59.61
C PHE A 401 12.99 5.33 -60.38
N ILE A 402 13.86 6.13 -61.02
CA ILE A 402 13.53 7.41 -61.69
C ILE A 402 13.78 7.28 -63.20
N SER A 403 12.86 6.67 -63.97
CA SER A 403 12.68 6.88 -65.43
C SER A 403 11.55 5.99 -66.01
N SER A 404 11.04 6.33 -67.20
CA SER A 404 9.95 5.59 -67.89
C SER A 404 10.37 4.24 -68.48
N ILE A 405 11.66 4.03 -68.76
CA ILE A 405 12.24 2.73 -69.16
C ILE A 405 12.07 1.67 -68.04
N MET A 406 11.85 2.11 -66.80
CA MET A 406 11.79 1.25 -65.61
C MET A 406 10.39 0.78 -65.22
N GLU A 407 9.34 1.10 -65.98
CA GLU A 407 7.99 0.59 -65.67
C GLU A 407 7.90 -0.94 -65.84
N LYS A 408 8.45 -1.46 -66.94
CA LYS A 408 8.57 -2.92 -67.15
C LYS A 408 9.45 -3.57 -66.08
N VAL A 409 10.56 -2.92 -65.70
CA VAL A 409 11.46 -3.39 -64.64
C VAL A 409 10.75 -3.40 -63.27
N ARG A 410 9.93 -2.40 -62.96
CA ARG A 410 9.07 -2.41 -61.75
C ARG A 410 8.06 -3.55 -61.78
N LEU A 411 7.48 -3.84 -62.95
CA LEU A 411 6.54 -4.94 -63.11
C LEU A 411 7.25 -6.29 -62.94
N VAL A 412 8.45 -6.45 -63.49
CA VAL A 412 9.34 -7.61 -63.24
C VAL A 412 9.53 -7.82 -61.74
N MET A 413 9.91 -6.77 -61.00
CA MET A 413 10.12 -6.89 -59.55
C MET A 413 8.87 -7.33 -58.79
N ARG A 414 7.66 -6.95 -59.24
CA ARG A 414 6.41 -7.42 -58.62
C ARG A 414 6.19 -8.92 -58.84
N TYR A 415 6.56 -9.46 -60.00
CA TYR A 415 6.48 -10.90 -60.29
C TYR A 415 7.60 -11.73 -59.65
N LEU A 416 8.69 -11.10 -59.19
CA LEU A 416 9.81 -11.77 -58.52
C LEU A 416 9.65 -11.89 -57.00
N ILE A 417 8.61 -11.27 -56.41
CA ILE A 417 8.37 -11.35 -54.97
C ILE A 417 7.45 -12.53 -54.65
N ASP A 418 7.91 -13.47 -53.81
CA ASP A 418 7.09 -14.57 -53.29
C ASP A 418 6.18 -14.10 -52.13
N TYR A 419 5.15 -13.29 -52.43
CA TYR A 419 4.24 -12.78 -51.41
C TYR A 419 3.54 -13.90 -50.60
N GLU A 420 3.26 -15.05 -51.24
CA GLU A 420 2.57 -16.17 -50.60
C GLU A 420 3.50 -16.92 -49.65
N GLY A 421 4.73 -17.22 -50.07
CA GLY A 421 5.75 -17.84 -49.23
C GLY A 421 6.17 -16.95 -48.08
N LEU A 422 6.35 -15.65 -48.31
CA LEU A 422 6.60 -14.66 -47.26
C LEU A 422 5.43 -14.61 -46.27
N GLY A 423 4.19 -14.60 -46.75
CA GLY A 423 2.98 -14.67 -45.92
C GLY A 423 2.91 -15.93 -45.05
N LYS A 424 3.21 -17.09 -45.63
CA LYS A 424 3.11 -18.41 -44.96
C LYS A 424 4.27 -18.71 -44.02
N LYS A 425 5.48 -18.21 -44.30
CA LYS A 425 6.70 -18.52 -43.51
C LYS A 425 7.05 -17.41 -42.52
N LEU A 426 7.01 -16.15 -42.94
CA LEU A 426 7.45 -15.01 -42.12
C LEU A 426 6.31 -14.33 -41.38
N LEU A 427 5.13 -14.24 -41.99
CA LEU A 427 3.99 -13.52 -41.43
C LEU A 427 2.84 -14.43 -40.98
N LYS A 428 3.13 -15.72 -40.75
CA LYS A 428 2.14 -16.73 -40.35
C LYS A 428 1.44 -16.32 -39.05
N GLY A 429 0.16 -15.97 -39.14
CA GLY A 429 -0.64 -15.49 -37.99
C GLY A 429 -0.36 -14.04 -37.57
N ILE A 430 0.53 -13.34 -38.28
CA ILE A 430 0.95 -11.95 -37.99
C ILE A 430 0.31 -10.97 -39.00
N GLY A 431 0.18 -11.35 -40.28
CA GLY A 431 -0.38 -10.48 -41.32
C GLY A 431 -0.90 -11.24 -42.55
N VAL A 432 -1.57 -10.51 -43.45
CA VAL A 432 -2.06 -11.03 -44.74
C VAL A 432 -1.39 -10.23 -45.85
N PRO A 433 -0.76 -10.87 -46.86
CA PRO A 433 -0.19 -10.16 -48.00
C PRO A 433 -1.25 -9.38 -48.79
N ARG A 434 -1.00 -8.09 -49.06
CA ARG A 434 -1.93 -7.20 -49.76
C ARG A 434 -1.19 -6.25 -50.69
N ALA A 435 -1.83 -5.89 -51.81
CA ALA A 435 -1.33 -4.91 -52.78
C ALA A 435 -1.64 -3.45 -52.39
N SER A 436 -2.46 -3.23 -51.36
CA SER A 436 -2.86 -1.89 -50.87
C SER A 436 -2.29 -1.61 -49.48
N PHE A 437 -2.00 -0.32 -49.24
CA PHE A 437 -1.60 0.20 -47.93
C PHE A 437 -2.77 0.36 -46.95
N VAL A 438 -4.01 0.32 -47.44
CA VAL A 438 -5.21 0.50 -46.63
C VAL A 438 -5.70 -0.87 -46.14
N PRO A 439 -5.78 -1.11 -44.82
CA PRO A 439 -6.28 -2.37 -44.27
C PRO A 439 -7.72 -2.66 -44.69
N LEU A 440 -8.05 -3.94 -44.91
CA LEU A 440 -9.42 -4.40 -45.15
C LEU A 440 -10.37 -3.86 -44.08
N GLY A 441 -11.50 -3.28 -44.52
CA GLY A 441 -12.51 -2.67 -43.65
C GLY A 441 -12.33 -1.17 -43.38
N ASN A 442 -11.23 -0.55 -43.82
CA ASN A 442 -11.04 0.90 -43.76
C ASN A 442 -11.51 1.59 -45.06
N PHE A 443 -11.93 2.85 -44.96
CA PHE A 443 -12.32 3.66 -46.12
C PHE A 443 -11.16 3.78 -47.11
N GLY A 444 -11.38 3.39 -48.37
CA GLY A 444 -10.35 3.33 -49.42
C GLY A 444 -9.58 1.99 -49.51
N ALA A 445 -9.98 0.97 -48.74
CA ALA A 445 -9.42 -0.37 -48.88
C ALA A 445 -9.87 -1.01 -50.18
N LEU A 446 -8.92 -1.58 -50.94
CA LEU A 446 -9.25 -2.51 -52.02
C LEU A 446 -9.98 -3.71 -51.43
N ASP A 447 -10.88 -4.33 -52.19
CA ASP A 447 -11.63 -5.49 -51.71
C ASP A 447 -10.74 -6.76 -51.64
N GLU A 448 -11.32 -7.91 -51.26
CA GLU A 448 -10.57 -9.17 -51.12
C GLU A 448 -9.98 -9.69 -52.43
N LYS A 449 -10.59 -9.35 -53.58
CA LYS A 449 -10.12 -9.76 -54.92
C LYS A 449 -9.11 -8.77 -55.49
N GLU A 450 -9.40 -7.47 -55.42
CA GLU A 450 -8.59 -6.39 -55.98
C GLU A 450 -7.31 -6.14 -55.19
N GLY A 451 -7.30 -6.43 -53.89
CA GLY A 451 -6.13 -6.23 -53.05
C GLY A 451 -5.17 -7.42 -52.95
N GLN A 452 -5.34 -8.46 -53.76
CA GLN A 452 -4.37 -9.56 -53.84
C GLN A 452 -3.07 -9.09 -54.52
N PRO A 453 -1.89 -9.36 -53.95
CA PRO A 453 -0.62 -9.07 -54.61
C PRO A 453 -0.39 -9.99 -55.82
N PHE A 454 0.61 -9.65 -56.63
CA PHE A 454 1.07 -10.49 -57.74
C PHE A 454 1.51 -11.87 -57.22
N LYS A 455 1.38 -12.90 -58.07
CA LYS A 455 1.95 -14.22 -57.79
C LYS A 455 3.36 -14.29 -58.35
N LEU A 456 4.25 -15.00 -57.65
CA LEU A 456 5.59 -15.28 -58.13
C LEU A 456 5.52 -15.98 -59.50
N ASP A 457 6.12 -15.36 -60.52
CA ASP A 457 6.17 -15.90 -61.88
C ASP A 457 7.49 -15.54 -62.54
N ILE A 458 8.43 -16.48 -62.47
CA ILE A 458 9.80 -16.32 -62.97
C ILE A 458 9.83 -16.30 -64.50
N GLN A 459 8.95 -17.05 -65.17
CA GLN A 459 8.91 -17.09 -66.63
C GLN A 459 8.41 -15.75 -67.19
N LYS A 460 7.36 -15.20 -66.58
CA LYS A 460 6.84 -13.89 -66.96
C LYS A 460 7.83 -12.77 -66.67
N ALA A 461 8.55 -12.85 -65.53
CA ALA A 461 9.61 -11.92 -65.20
C ALA A 461 10.75 -11.95 -66.24
N LYS A 462 11.21 -13.13 -66.67
CA LYS A 462 12.23 -13.27 -67.73
C LYS A 462 11.77 -12.71 -69.07
N GLN A 463 10.52 -12.96 -69.45
CA GLN A 463 9.94 -12.40 -70.67
C GLN A 463 9.97 -10.86 -70.64
N LEU A 464 9.49 -10.28 -69.54
CA LEU A 464 9.43 -8.83 -69.36
C LEU A 464 10.83 -8.19 -69.29
N LEU A 465 11.83 -8.90 -68.76
CA LEU A 465 13.23 -8.47 -68.77
C LEU A 465 13.80 -8.38 -70.19
N THR A 466 13.57 -9.41 -71.01
CA THR A 466 13.96 -9.40 -72.43
C THR A 466 13.27 -8.28 -73.19
N GLU A 467 11.97 -8.08 -72.97
CA GLU A 467 11.19 -6.99 -73.57
C GLU A 467 11.57 -5.59 -73.06
N ALA A 468 12.29 -5.51 -71.94
CA ALA A 468 12.84 -4.28 -71.37
C ALA A 468 14.29 -4.02 -71.79
N GLY A 469 14.90 -4.92 -72.59
CA GLY A 469 16.29 -4.78 -73.05
C GLY A 469 17.35 -5.35 -72.11
N TYR A 470 16.96 -6.15 -71.10
CA TYR A 470 17.85 -6.77 -70.11
C TYR A 470 17.79 -8.32 -70.18
N PRO A 471 18.15 -8.95 -71.32
CA PRO A 471 18.03 -10.41 -71.49
C PRO A 471 18.91 -11.22 -70.53
N ASN A 472 19.98 -10.62 -70.01
CA ASN A 472 20.91 -11.23 -69.06
C ASN A 472 20.73 -10.69 -67.63
N GLY A 473 19.59 -10.07 -67.33
CA GLY A 473 19.32 -9.45 -66.04
C GLY A 473 19.98 -8.08 -65.83
N PHE A 474 19.88 -7.58 -64.60
CA PHE A 474 20.44 -6.30 -64.15
C PHE A 474 20.84 -6.39 -62.68
N GLU A 475 21.74 -5.51 -62.23
CA GLU A 475 22.18 -5.47 -60.83
C GLU A 475 21.24 -4.59 -59.99
N VAL A 476 20.86 -5.07 -58.80
CA VAL A 476 19.98 -4.34 -57.88
C VAL A 476 20.52 -4.37 -56.47
N SER A 477 20.77 -3.20 -55.89
CA SER A 477 21.10 -3.08 -54.46
C SER A 477 19.84 -2.83 -53.63
N PHE A 478 19.65 -3.63 -52.58
CA PHE A 478 18.56 -3.44 -51.63
C PHE A 478 19.05 -2.79 -50.33
N LEU A 479 18.36 -1.72 -49.91
CA LEU A 479 18.51 -1.16 -48.57
C LEU A 479 17.46 -1.79 -47.66
N VAL A 480 17.92 -2.58 -46.69
CA VAL A 480 17.05 -3.22 -45.70
C VAL A 480 17.35 -2.71 -44.29
N SER A 481 16.31 -2.53 -43.48
CA SER A 481 16.47 -2.17 -42.07
C SER A 481 17.01 -3.36 -41.27
N ASN A 482 17.60 -3.11 -40.09
CA ASN A 482 18.17 -4.16 -39.24
C ASN A 482 17.12 -4.90 -38.38
N ALA A 483 15.92 -5.13 -38.92
CA ALA A 483 14.87 -5.86 -38.20
C ALA A 483 15.04 -7.38 -38.38
N PRO A 484 14.57 -8.23 -37.44
CA PRO A 484 14.76 -9.68 -37.51
C PRO A 484 14.17 -10.35 -38.75
N TYR A 485 13.11 -9.78 -39.33
CA TYR A 485 12.43 -10.33 -40.50
C TYR A 485 12.96 -9.81 -41.83
N THR A 486 13.58 -8.62 -41.87
CA THR A 486 14.03 -7.95 -43.11
C THR A 486 15.21 -8.65 -43.77
N LEU A 487 16.07 -9.34 -43.01
CA LEU A 487 17.14 -10.18 -43.56
C LEU A 487 16.59 -11.39 -44.33
N LEU A 488 15.55 -12.03 -43.81
CA LEU A 488 14.91 -13.18 -44.47
C LEU A 488 14.14 -12.76 -45.74
N LEU A 489 13.61 -11.54 -45.75
CA LEU A 489 13.01 -10.95 -46.95
C LEU A 489 14.05 -10.61 -48.01
N ALA A 490 15.19 -10.05 -47.60
CA ALA A 490 16.32 -9.78 -48.50
C ALA A 490 16.79 -11.08 -49.17
N GLN A 491 16.96 -12.15 -48.38
CA GLN A 491 17.36 -13.46 -48.89
C GLN A 491 16.34 -14.02 -49.90
N SER A 492 15.05 -13.97 -49.58
CA SER A 492 14.00 -14.46 -50.47
C SER A 492 13.94 -13.70 -51.81
N LEU A 493 14.23 -12.40 -51.79
CA LEU A 493 14.33 -11.56 -52.99
C LEU A 493 15.58 -11.88 -53.80
N GLN A 494 16.71 -12.09 -53.12
CA GLN A 494 17.98 -12.47 -53.75
C GLN A 494 17.85 -13.81 -54.48
N ASP A 495 17.24 -14.80 -53.83
CA ASP A 495 17.03 -16.13 -54.42
C ASP A 495 16.12 -16.05 -55.66
N SER A 496 15.08 -15.21 -55.62
CA SER A 496 14.10 -15.08 -56.72
C SER A 496 14.66 -14.28 -57.91
N THR A 497 15.47 -13.25 -57.65
CA THR A 497 16.15 -12.46 -58.69
C THR A 497 17.26 -13.26 -59.37
N ALA A 498 18.02 -14.07 -58.62
CA ALA A 498 19.02 -14.98 -59.17
C ALA A 498 18.40 -15.99 -60.16
N GLN A 499 17.23 -16.56 -59.83
CA GLN A 499 16.51 -17.48 -60.72
C GLN A 499 16.03 -16.82 -62.02
N ALA A 500 15.82 -15.50 -61.99
CA ALA A 500 15.47 -14.69 -63.15
C ALA A 500 16.68 -14.27 -64.00
N GLY A 501 17.91 -14.60 -63.59
CA GLY A 501 19.15 -14.23 -64.27
C GLY A 501 19.70 -12.87 -63.86
N SER A 502 19.17 -12.24 -62.82
CA SER A 502 19.64 -10.95 -62.28
C SER A 502 20.47 -11.17 -61.03
N THR A 503 21.56 -10.41 -60.84
CA THR A 503 22.39 -10.45 -59.63
C THR A 503 21.95 -9.37 -58.64
N SER A 504 21.88 -9.69 -57.36
CA SER A 504 21.49 -8.75 -56.30
C SER A 504 22.28 -8.88 -55.01
#